data_AF-A0A6G2QZW1-F1
#
_entry.id   AF-A0A6G2QZW1-F1
#
_cell.length_a   1.000
_cell.length_b   1.000
_cell.length_c   1.000
_cell.angle_alpha   90.00
_cell.angle_beta   90.00
_cell.angle_gamma   90.00
#
_symmetry.space_group_name_H-M   'P 1'
#
loop_
_entity.id
_entity.type
_entity.pdbx_description
1 polymer ?
#
loop_
_entity_poly.entity_id
_entity_poly.type
_entity_poly.pdbx_seq_one_letter_code
_entity_poly.pdbx_strand_id
1 'polypeptide(L)'
;MSLTRRQAAAAGLALPLGLAAAGTAQAAPGPRSRTLHIAGDSTAAQKYADAAPETGWGMALPFLLHRRLDVANHAVNGRSSKSFVDEGRLDAVLAVIRAGDLLVVQFAHNDEKAEDPSRHTEPWTTYQEYLRMYVDGARARG
;
A
#
# COMPACT_ATOMS: atom_id res chain seq x y z
N MET A 1 -77.63 -43.89 17.99
CA MET A 1 -76.68 -44.33 16.94
C MET A 1 -77.20 -43.77 15.63
N SER A 2 -76.57 -42.92 14.82
CA SER A 2 -75.19 -42.46 14.65
C SER A 2 -75.26 -41.05 14.04
N LEU A 3 -74.37 -40.14 14.45
CA LEU A 3 -74.02 -38.93 13.68
C LEU A 3 -73.36 -39.39 12.35
N THR A 4 -73.23 -38.64 11.25
CA THR A 4 -72.53 -37.35 11.14
C THR A 4 -72.59 -36.80 9.70
N ARG A 5 -72.75 -35.47 9.61
CA ARG A 5 -72.08 -34.45 8.77
C ARG A 5 -71.68 -34.76 7.31
N ARG A 6 -72.29 -33.97 6.42
CA ARG A 6 -71.80 -33.55 5.10
C ARG A 6 -70.35 -33.04 5.19
N GLN A 7 -69.50 -33.47 4.27
CA GLN A 7 -68.21 -32.84 4.00
C GLN A 7 -68.29 -32.14 2.63
N ALA A 8 -68.12 -30.82 2.63
CA ALA A 8 -67.76 -30.05 1.45
C ALA A 8 -66.28 -29.69 1.61
N ALA A 9 -65.43 -30.16 0.69
CA ALA A 9 -64.04 -29.74 0.62
C ALA A 9 -63.94 -28.57 -0.37
N ALA A 10 -63.60 -27.38 0.14
CA ALA A 10 -63.28 -26.22 -0.66
C ALA A 10 -61.85 -26.38 -1.24
N ALA A 11 -61.71 -26.25 -2.55
CA ALA A 11 -60.42 -26.20 -3.22
C ALA A 11 -59.77 -24.82 -2.98
N GLY A 12 -58.69 -24.79 -2.19
CA GLY A 12 -57.87 -23.58 -2.00
C GLY A 12 -56.83 -23.48 -3.10
N LEU A 13 -56.98 -22.50 -3.99
CA LEU A 13 -55.92 -22.06 -4.91
C LEU A 13 -54.86 -21.30 -4.11
N ALA A 14 -53.69 -21.91 -3.92
CA ALA A 14 -52.52 -21.22 -3.40
C ALA A 14 -51.86 -20.42 -4.53
N LEU A 15 -51.92 -19.08 -4.45
CA LEU A 15 -51.12 -18.19 -5.31
C LEU A 15 -49.71 -18.06 -4.71
N PRO A 16 -48.63 -18.26 -5.47
CA PRO A 16 -47.29 -18.01 -4.97
C PRO A 16 -47.05 -16.50 -4.95
N LEU A 17 -46.84 -15.92 -3.77
CA LEU A 17 -46.24 -14.60 -3.64
C LEU A 17 -44.77 -14.71 -4.08
N GLY A 18 -44.45 -14.21 -5.27
CA GLY A 18 -43.07 -13.98 -5.67
C GLY A 18 -42.52 -12.78 -4.90
N LEU A 19 -41.56 -13.01 -3.99
CA LEU A 19 -40.75 -11.92 -3.45
C LEU A 19 -39.82 -11.41 -4.57
N ALA A 20 -40.11 -10.22 -5.09
CA ALA A 20 -39.14 -9.47 -5.87
C ALA A 20 -38.05 -8.97 -4.91
N ALA A 21 -36.85 -9.58 -4.99
CA ALA A 21 -35.69 -9.06 -4.29
C ALA A 21 -35.30 -7.71 -4.91
N ALA A 22 -35.59 -6.61 -4.21
CA ALA A 22 -35.04 -5.32 -4.53
C ALA A 22 -33.51 -5.41 -4.36
N GLY A 23 -32.78 -5.35 -5.46
CA GLY A 23 -31.31 -5.35 -5.44
C GLY A 23 -30.81 -4.23 -4.54
N THR A 24 -29.91 -4.55 -3.61
CA THR A 24 -29.24 -3.54 -2.80
C THR A 24 -28.45 -2.62 -3.72
N ALA A 25 -28.73 -1.32 -3.67
CA ALA A 25 -27.89 -0.33 -4.35
C ALA A 25 -26.50 -0.35 -3.71
N GLN A 26 -25.51 -0.90 -4.39
CA GLN A 26 -24.11 -0.80 -3.98
C GLN A 26 -23.65 0.63 -4.27
N ALA A 27 -23.33 1.39 -3.21
CA ALA A 27 -22.69 2.68 -3.36
C ALA A 27 -21.35 2.48 -4.08
N ALA A 28 -21.11 3.27 -5.14
CA ALA A 28 -19.81 3.29 -5.79
C ALA A 28 -18.72 3.61 -4.74
N PRO A 29 -17.57 2.91 -4.75
CA PRO A 29 -16.51 3.20 -3.80
C PRO A 29 -16.15 4.69 -3.89
N GLY A 30 -16.12 5.37 -2.74
CA GLY A 30 -15.60 6.74 -2.67
C GLY A 30 -14.16 6.81 -3.18
N PRO A 31 -13.65 8.01 -3.52
CA PRO A 31 -12.29 8.15 -4.05
C PRO A 31 -11.27 7.51 -3.11
N ARG A 32 -10.48 6.57 -3.63
CA ARG A 32 -9.46 5.82 -2.90
C ARG A 32 -8.41 6.76 -2.31
N SER A 33 -8.03 6.54 -1.05
CA SER A 33 -6.83 7.17 -0.45
C SER A 33 -5.59 6.76 -1.22
N ARG A 34 -4.74 7.72 -1.60
CA ARG A 34 -3.46 7.45 -2.27
C ARG A 34 -2.41 7.13 -1.20
N THR A 35 -1.35 6.41 -1.58
CA THR A 35 -0.23 6.13 -0.67
C THR A 35 1.04 6.83 -1.14
N LEU A 36 1.77 7.44 -0.22
CA LEU A 36 3.14 7.91 -0.40
C LEU A 36 4.10 6.87 0.18
N HIS A 37 4.81 6.17 -0.69
CA HIS A 37 5.87 5.24 -0.35
C HIS A 37 7.20 6.01 -0.24
N ILE A 38 7.95 5.76 0.83
CA ILE A 38 9.28 6.34 1.03
C ILE A 38 10.32 5.23 0.92
N ALA A 39 11.23 5.33 -0.04
CA ALA A 39 12.45 4.53 -0.10
C ALA A 39 13.64 5.41 0.29
N GLY A 40 14.38 5.02 1.32
CA GLY A 40 15.53 5.81 1.76
C GLY A 40 16.37 5.21 2.87
N ASP A 41 17.24 6.04 3.42
CA ASP A 41 18.24 5.67 4.42
C ASP A 41 17.82 6.05 5.87
N SER A 42 18.78 6.08 6.79
CA SER A 42 18.57 6.42 8.20
C SER A 42 17.94 7.78 8.44
N THR A 43 18.13 8.74 7.52
CA THR A 43 17.58 10.10 7.66
C THR A 43 16.08 10.15 7.37
N ALA A 44 15.54 9.16 6.66
CA ALA A 44 14.10 9.01 6.41
C ALA A 44 13.44 7.96 7.31
N ALA A 45 14.21 6.98 7.80
CA ALA A 45 13.73 5.77 8.47
C ALA A 45 12.95 6.01 9.76
N GLN A 46 11.98 5.12 10.02
CA GLN A 46 11.30 5.02 11.31
C GLN A 46 12.30 4.69 12.42
N LYS A 47 12.18 5.39 13.55
CA LYS A 47 12.91 5.14 14.80
C LYS A 47 11.92 4.76 15.91
N TYR A 48 12.40 4.00 16.88
CA TYR A 48 11.63 3.61 18.07
C TYR A 48 12.20 4.31 19.31
N ALA A 49 11.51 4.14 20.45
CA ALA A 49 11.78 4.92 21.66
C ALA A 49 13.21 4.79 22.20
N ASP A 50 13.85 3.65 21.97
CA ASP A 50 15.23 3.36 22.37
C ASP A 50 16.29 4.14 21.55
N ALA A 51 15.94 4.61 20.35
CA ALA A 51 16.80 5.41 19.50
C ALA A 51 16.69 6.92 19.77
N ALA A 52 15.81 7.37 20.68
CA ALA A 52 15.62 8.78 20.96
C ALA A 52 16.95 9.45 21.42
N PRO A 53 17.28 10.65 20.92
CA PRO A 53 16.46 11.58 20.14
C PRO A 53 16.55 11.43 18.61
N GLU A 54 17.16 10.37 18.09
CA GLU A 54 17.27 10.13 16.65
C GLU A 54 15.87 10.01 16.01
N THR A 55 15.66 10.65 14.85
CA THR A 55 14.40 10.60 14.09
C THR A 55 14.68 10.65 12.60
N GLY A 56 13.78 10.06 11.81
CA GLY A 56 13.77 10.22 10.36
C GLY A 56 12.72 11.24 9.91
N TRP A 57 13.01 12.03 8.87
CA TRP A 57 12.06 13.01 8.33
C TRP A 57 10.75 12.37 7.86
N GLY A 58 10.79 11.10 7.42
CA GLY A 58 9.61 10.34 7.02
C GLY A 58 8.61 10.10 8.17
N MET A 59 9.04 10.12 9.43
CA MET A 59 8.17 9.98 10.60
C MET A 59 7.25 11.19 10.80
N ALA A 60 7.64 12.37 10.32
CA ALA A 60 6.86 13.59 10.46
C ALA A 60 5.74 13.71 9.42
N LEU A 61 5.90 13.10 8.24
CA LEU A 61 4.98 13.27 7.12
C LEU A 61 3.51 12.92 7.41
N PRO A 62 3.17 11.84 8.15
CA PRO A 62 1.78 11.55 8.48
C PRO A 62 1.05 12.68 9.22
N PHE A 63 1.79 13.55 9.93
CA PHE A 63 1.24 14.69 10.67
C PHE A 63 1.12 15.96 9.83
N LEU A 64 1.86 16.03 8.71
CA LEU A 64 1.96 17.21 7.85
C LEU A 64 1.12 17.08 6.58
N LEU A 65 0.78 15.86 6.18
CA LEU A 65 0.05 15.57 4.94
C LEU A 65 -1.47 15.52 5.16
N HIS A 66 -2.21 15.75 4.07
CA HIS A 66 -3.67 15.68 4.08
C HIS A 66 -4.15 14.25 4.32
N ARG A 67 -5.28 14.08 5.03
CA ARG A 67 -5.86 12.77 5.43
C ARG A 67 -6.23 11.81 4.28
N ARG A 68 -6.10 12.23 3.02
CA ARG A 68 -6.35 11.40 1.83
C ARG A 68 -5.05 10.84 1.20
N LEU A 69 -3.93 11.03 1.89
CA LEU A 69 -2.61 10.52 1.50
C LEU A 69 -2.02 9.75 2.68
N ASP A 70 -2.06 8.42 2.60
CA ASP A 70 -1.42 7.53 3.57
C ASP A 70 0.09 7.53 3.34
N VAL A 71 0.89 7.28 4.39
CA VAL A 71 2.35 7.21 4.29
C VAL A 71 2.82 5.80 4.63
N ALA A 72 3.53 5.19 3.70
CA ALA A 72 4.22 3.92 3.89
C ALA A 72 5.73 4.16 3.87
N ASN A 73 6.33 4.27 5.05
CA ASN A 73 7.76 4.53 5.19
C ASN A 73 8.56 3.22 5.13
N HIS A 74 9.25 2.96 4.02
CA HIS A 74 10.10 1.78 3.81
C HIS A 74 11.58 2.08 4.02
N ALA A 75 11.94 3.30 4.42
CA ALA A 75 13.33 3.68 4.61
C ALA A 75 13.98 2.91 5.77
N VAL A 76 15.25 2.54 5.58
CA VAL A 76 15.99 1.70 6.53
C VAL A 76 17.40 2.21 6.76
N ASN A 77 17.82 2.18 8.02
CA ASN A 77 19.15 2.61 8.43
C ASN A 77 20.26 1.92 7.64
N GLY A 78 21.24 2.73 7.22
CA GLY A 78 22.45 2.24 6.56
C GLY A 78 22.28 1.78 5.11
N ARG A 79 21.08 1.91 4.53
CA ARG A 79 20.86 1.51 3.12
C ARG A 79 21.34 2.59 2.17
N SER A 80 21.92 2.15 1.07
CA SER A 80 22.24 2.96 -0.10
C SER A 80 21.22 2.72 -1.21
N SER A 81 21.29 3.48 -2.30
CA SER A 81 20.45 3.21 -3.48
C SER A 81 20.64 1.78 -4.01
N LYS A 82 21.87 1.26 -3.90
CA LYS A 82 22.26 -0.11 -4.24
C LYS A 82 21.74 -1.15 -3.25
N SER A 83 22.14 -1.06 -1.97
CA SER A 83 21.84 -2.13 -1.02
C SER A 83 20.35 -2.27 -0.75
N PHE A 84 19.57 -1.19 -0.90
CA PHE A 84 18.11 -1.27 -0.83
C PHE A 84 17.50 -2.09 -1.97
N VAL A 85 18.06 -2.01 -3.18
CA VAL A 85 17.66 -2.86 -4.32
C VAL A 85 18.13 -4.30 -4.09
N ASP A 86 19.41 -4.50 -3.76
CA ASP A 86 19.99 -5.83 -3.58
C ASP A 86 19.30 -6.64 -2.47
N GLU A 87 18.81 -5.98 -1.42
CA GLU A 87 18.05 -6.60 -0.34
C GLU A 87 16.57 -6.87 -0.70
N GLY A 88 16.14 -6.59 -1.93
CA GLY A 88 14.77 -6.82 -2.40
C GLY A 88 13.74 -5.84 -1.82
N ARG A 89 14.18 -4.72 -1.23
CA ARG A 89 13.26 -3.74 -0.62
C ARG A 89 12.52 -2.94 -1.66
N LEU A 90 13.17 -2.63 -2.78
CA LEU A 90 12.49 -2.01 -3.91
C LEU A 90 11.38 -2.94 -4.44
N ASP A 91 11.65 -4.23 -4.57
CA ASP A 91 10.64 -5.21 -5.01
C ASP A 91 9.43 -5.25 -4.07
N ALA A 92 9.67 -5.20 -2.75
CA ALA A 92 8.60 -5.15 -1.76
C ALA A 92 7.71 -3.90 -1.93
N VAL A 93 8.29 -2.73 -2.22
CA VAL A 93 7.53 -1.51 -2.52
C VAL A 93 6.76 -1.66 -3.84
N LEU A 94 7.43 -2.15 -4.88
CA LEU A 94 6.88 -2.31 -6.22
C LEU A 94 5.78 -3.38 -6.33
N ALA A 95 5.73 -4.31 -5.37
CA ALA A 95 4.68 -5.32 -5.27
C ALA A 95 3.35 -4.75 -4.75
N VAL A 96 3.38 -3.62 -4.03
CA VAL A 96 2.19 -3.05 -3.38
C VAL A 96 1.78 -1.68 -3.91
N ILE A 97 2.69 -0.95 -4.54
CA ILE A 97 2.41 0.36 -5.13
C ILE A 97 1.36 0.24 -6.25
N ARG A 98 0.42 1.18 -6.31
CA ARG A 98 -0.68 1.18 -7.27
C ARG A 98 -0.67 2.46 -8.09
N ALA A 99 -1.38 2.43 -9.21
CA ALA A 99 -1.56 3.61 -10.04
C ALA A 99 -2.10 4.80 -9.21
N GLY A 100 -1.44 5.96 -9.39
CA GLY A 100 -1.72 7.20 -8.66
C GLY A 100 -1.16 7.30 -7.24
N ASP A 101 -0.47 6.27 -6.74
CA ASP A 101 0.37 6.38 -5.54
C ASP A 101 1.68 7.15 -5.87
N LEU A 102 2.45 7.53 -4.84
CA LEU A 102 3.70 8.27 -4.97
C LEU A 102 4.85 7.42 -4.44
N LEU A 103 6.01 7.45 -5.12
CA LEU A 103 7.27 6.94 -4.59
C LEU A 103 8.24 8.10 -4.42
N VAL A 104 8.63 8.39 -3.18
CA VAL A 104 9.70 9.33 -2.83
C VAL A 104 10.97 8.56 -2.56
N VAL A 105 12.04 8.93 -3.25
CA VAL A 105 13.35 8.27 -3.19
C VAL A 105 14.37 9.26 -2.63
N GLN A 106 15.07 8.88 -1.57
CA GLN A 106 16.18 9.65 -1.01
C GLN A 106 17.30 8.71 -0.56
N PHE A 107 18.47 8.82 -1.21
CA PHE A 107 19.68 8.06 -0.87
C PHE A 107 20.90 9.00 -0.96
N ALA A 108 22.11 8.43 -1.00
CA ALA A 108 23.45 9.03 -1.10
C ALA A 108 24.33 8.87 0.15
N HIS A 109 23.82 9.01 1.38
CA HIS A 109 24.67 8.97 2.60
C HIS A 109 25.45 7.66 2.78
N ASN A 110 24.96 6.55 2.23
CA ASN A 110 25.63 5.26 2.29
C ASN A 110 26.22 4.84 0.94
N ASP A 111 25.87 5.54 -0.14
CA ASP A 111 26.35 5.29 -1.49
C ASP A 111 27.80 5.75 -1.68
N GLU A 112 28.26 6.75 -0.91
CA GLU A 112 29.63 7.30 -0.99
C GLU A 112 30.71 6.44 -0.30
N LYS A 113 30.32 5.37 0.40
CA LYS A 113 31.21 4.58 1.26
C LYS A 113 32.02 3.57 0.45
N ALA A 114 33.08 4.03 -0.19
CA ALA A 114 33.96 3.21 -1.03
C ALA A 114 34.54 1.98 -0.31
N GLU A 115 34.68 2.03 1.02
CA GLU A 115 35.17 0.92 1.84
C GLU A 115 34.14 -0.20 2.04
N ASP A 116 32.87 0.03 1.71
CA ASP A 116 31.80 -0.97 1.78
C ASP A 116 31.20 -1.22 0.37
N PRO A 117 31.76 -2.16 -0.41
CA PRO A 117 31.28 -2.47 -1.76
C PRO A 117 29.82 -2.94 -1.82
N SER A 118 29.25 -3.39 -0.70
CA SER A 118 27.83 -3.78 -0.66
C SER A 118 26.89 -2.58 -0.72
N ARG A 119 27.40 -1.38 -0.40
CA ARG A 119 26.63 -0.13 -0.39
C ARG A 119 27.11 0.86 -1.43
N HIS A 120 28.40 0.87 -1.73
CA HIS A 120 29.04 1.85 -2.61
C HIS A 120 28.41 1.91 -3.99
N THR A 121 28.26 3.14 -4.49
CA THR A 121 27.97 3.40 -5.90
C THR A 121 28.80 4.57 -6.40
N GLU A 122 29.26 4.48 -7.64
CA GLU A 122 29.89 5.58 -8.35
C GLU A 122 28.86 6.67 -8.74
N PRO A 123 29.09 7.96 -8.39
CA PRO A 123 28.09 9.03 -8.54
C PRO A 123 27.57 9.24 -9.97
N TRP A 124 28.43 9.04 -10.97
CA TRP A 124 28.14 9.33 -12.37
C TRP A 124 27.77 8.10 -13.20
N THR A 125 27.72 6.92 -12.58
CA THR A 125 27.36 5.66 -13.24
C THR A 125 26.34 4.89 -12.39
N THR A 126 26.81 3.98 -11.54
CA THR A 126 25.96 3.04 -10.80
C THR A 126 24.94 3.73 -9.90
N TYR A 127 25.25 4.88 -9.30
CA TYR A 127 24.26 5.63 -8.52
C TYR A 127 23.04 6.01 -9.37
N GLN A 128 23.29 6.53 -10.58
CA GLN A 128 22.22 6.90 -11.50
C GLN A 128 21.50 5.67 -12.06
N GLU A 129 22.21 4.56 -12.28
CA GLU A 129 21.61 3.29 -12.70
C GLU A 129 20.62 2.78 -11.66
N TYR A 130 21.01 2.73 -10.37
CA TYR A 130 20.10 2.34 -9.31
C TYR A 130 18.92 3.30 -9.20
N LEU A 131 19.14 4.62 -9.22
CA LEU A 131 18.03 5.59 -9.18
C LEU A 131 17.02 5.40 -10.33
N ARG A 132 17.48 5.07 -11.54
CA ARG A 132 16.59 4.76 -12.67
C ARG A 132 15.71 3.55 -12.39
N MET A 133 16.21 2.52 -11.69
CA MET A 133 15.39 1.36 -11.32
C MET A 133 14.17 1.75 -10.48
N TYR A 134 14.31 2.68 -9.53
CA TYR A 134 13.17 3.17 -8.73
C TYR A 134 12.16 3.91 -9.59
N VAL A 135 12.64 4.81 -10.44
CA VAL A 135 11.79 5.65 -11.31
C VAL A 135 11.04 4.78 -12.31
N ASP A 136 11.75 3.90 -13.02
CA ASP A 136 11.18 3.05 -14.05
C ASP A 136 10.26 1.99 -13.44
N GLY A 137 10.68 1.42 -12.30
CA GLY A 137 9.88 0.49 -11.52
C GLY A 137 8.53 1.07 -11.11
N ALA A 138 8.51 2.29 -10.55
CA ALA A 138 7.29 2.98 -10.18
C ALA A 138 6.42 3.33 -11.39
N ARG A 139 7.00 3.91 -12.45
CA ARG A 139 6.28 4.26 -13.69
C ARG A 139 5.59 3.07 -14.35
N ALA A 140 6.18 1.88 -14.23
CA ALA A 140 5.57 0.66 -14.74
C ALA A 140 4.29 0.24 -13.97
N ARG A 141 3.98 0.83 -12.81
CA ARG A 141 2.75 0.57 -12.01
C ARG A 141 1.66 1.64 -12.15
N GLY A 142 1.86 2.66 -13.00
CA GLY A 142 0.90 3.76 -13.22
C GLY A 142 1.17 4.98 -12.36
#